data_AF-A0A9D5UPV4-F1
#
_entry.id   AF-A0A9D5UPV4-F1
#
_cell.length_a   1.000
_cell.length_b   1.000
_cell.length_c   1.000
_cell.angle_alpha   90.00
_cell.angle_beta   90.00
_cell.angle_gamma   90.00
#
_symmetry.space_group_name_H-M   'P 1'
#
loop_
_entity.id
_entity.type
_entity.pdbx_description
1 polymer ?
#
loop_
_entity_poly.entity_id
_entity_poly.type
_entity_poly.pdbx_seq_one_letter_code
_entity_poly.pdbx_strand_id
1 'polypeptide(L)'
;MSATVGVSFDTHKFIKQMVATGFTEEQAETQARLLAEILDTQLSTKVGVAKMDYNVLELKRDIKELDAKIEASKAELKRDIAAIDAKMEATKAELKRDIAAIDAKVETTRVSLQKEIESSKVDTIKWIAGMFAAQTALILGAMFAIMRMNQPPPVVYQPPAAQELRQMTPQPAVPPAR
;
A
#
# COMPACT_ATOMS: atom_id res chain seq x y z
N MET A 1 0.62 -36.39 -55.57
CA MET A 1 -0.20 -35.99 -56.74
C MET A 1 -0.52 -37.23 -57.52
N SER A 2 -1.72 -37.80 -57.36
CA SER A 2 -2.17 -38.90 -58.23
C SER A 2 -2.92 -38.26 -59.39
N ALA A 3 -2.32 -38.26 -60.57
CA ALA A 3 -2.98 -37.77 -61.78
C ALA A 3 -4.15 -38.71 -62.08
N THR A 4 -5.38 -38.24 -61.86
CA THR A 4 -6.58 -38.95 -62.29
C THR A 4 -6.61 -38.88 -63.80
N VAL A 5 -6.09 -39.91 -64.47
CA VAL A 5 -6.31 -40.10 -65.91
C VAL A 5 -7.82 -40.25 -66.08
N GLY A 6 -8.47 -39.21 -66.57
CA GLY A 6 -9.88 -39.26 -66.93
C GLY A 6 -10.03 -40.27 -68.07
N VAL A 7 -10.51 -41.47 -67.74
CA VAL A 7 -10.88 -42.45 -68.75
C VAL A 7 -12.15 -41.91 -69.40
N SER A 8 -12.03 -41.31 -70.59
CA SER A 8 -13.19 -40.94 -71.37
C SER A 8 -13.83 -42.21 -71.95
N PHE A 9 -15.11 -42.43 -71.63
CA PHE A 9 -15.88 -43.53 -72.20
C PHE A 9 -16.47 -43.09 -73.54
N ASP A 10 -16.00 -43.71 -74.63
CA ASP A 10 -16.52 -43.44 -75.98
C ASP A 10 -17.74 -44.32 -76.26
N THR A 11 -18.91 -43.75 -75.98
CA THR A 11 -20.22 -44.38 -76.17
C THR A 11 -20.41 -44.88 -77.61
N HIS A 12 -19.99 -44.12 -78.61
CA HIS A 12 -20.20 -44.45 -80.02
C HIS A 12 -19.30 -45.60 -80.49
N LYS A 13 -18.02 -45.60 -80.08
CA LYS A 13 -17.12 -46.73 -80.34
C LYS A 13 -17.59 -48.00 -79.64
N PHE A 14 -18.08 -47.90 -78.41
CA PHE A 14 -18.65 -49.02 -77.66
C PHE A 14 -19.90 -49.61 -78.33
N ILE A 15 -20.83 -48.76 -78.78
CA ILE A 15 -22.02 -49.19 -79.54
C ILE A 15 -21.63 -49.94 -80.81
N LYS A 16 -20.70 -49.40 -81.62
CA LYS A 16 -20.23 -50.04 -82.85
C LYS A 16 -19.65 -51.43 -82.61
N GLN A 17 -18.88 -51.61 -81.54
CA GLN A 17 -18.31 -52.91 -81.18
C GLN A 17 -19.38 -53.91 -80.75
N MET A 18 -20.40 -53.48 -80.01
CA MET A 18 -21.51 -54.35 -79.61
C MET A 18 -22.36 -54.80 -80.80
N VAL A 19 -22.68 -53.89 -81.73
CA VAL A 19 -23.40 -54.26 -82.96
C VAL A 19 -22.58 -55.25 -83.80
N ALA A 20 -21.26 -55.02 -83.93
CA ALA A 20 -20.35 -55.92 -84.65
C ALA A 20 -20.25 -57.33 -84.04
N THR A 21 -20.65 -57.51 -82.78
CA THR A 21 -20.63 -58.81 -82.07
C THR A 21 -21.99 -59.48 -82.00
N GLY A 22 -23.01 -58.92 -82.67
CA GLY A 22 -24.33 -59.54 -82.84
C GLY A 22 -25.45 -58.98 -81.97
N PHE A 23 -25.23 -57.90 -81.22
CA PHE A 23 -26.30 -57.17 -80.52
C PHE A 23 -27.08 -56.26 -81.47
N THR A 24 -28.35 -55.97 -81.16
CA THR A 24 -29.09 -54.92 -81.88
C THR A 24 -28.61 -53.53 -81.48
N GLU A 25 -28.82 -52.54 -82.35
CA GLU A 25 -28.44 -51.14 -82.08
C GLU A 25 -29.12 -50.60 -80.81
N GLU A 26 -30.40 -50.90 -80.60
CA GLU A 26 -31.16 -50.48 -79.41
C GLU A 26 -30.61 -51.09 -78.11
N GLN A 27 -30.23 -52.37 -78.14
CA GLN A 27 -29.56 -53.05 -77.01
C GLN A 27 -28.19 -52.42 -76.75
N ALA A 28 -27.47 -52.09 -77.82
CA ALA A 28 -26.13 -51.52 -77.75
C ALA A 28 -26.15 -50.13 -77.11
N GLU A 29 -27.07 -49.27 -77.56
CA GLU A 29 -27.26 -47.94 -77.00
C GLU A 29 -27.71 -47.96 -75.54
N THR A 30 -28.63 -48.86 -75.18
CA THR A 30 -29.17 -48.93 -73.82
C THR A 30 -28.10 -49.33 -72.81
N GLN A 31 -27.28 -50.32 -73.15
CA GLN A 31 -26.12 -50.68 -72.33
C GLN A 31 -25.07 -49.57 -72.28
N ALA A 32 -24.82 -48.88 -73.39
CA ALA A 32 -23.87 -47.77 -73.44
C ALA A 32 -24.31 -46.59 -72.55
N ARG A 33 -25.61 -46.26 -72.55
CA ARG A 33 -26.21 -45.24 -71.68
C ARG A 33 -26.06 -45.59 -70.20
N LEU A 34 -26.41 -46.82 -69.81
CA LEU A 34 -26.29 -47.28 -68.42
C LEU A 34 -24.83 -47.28 -67.94
N LEU A 35 -23.90 -47.73 -68.78
CA LEU A 35 -22.47 -47.68 -68.45
C LEU A 35 -21.96 -46.25 -68.31
N ALA A 36 -22.37 -45.34 -69.19
CA ALA A 36 -22.02 -43.92 -69.09
C ALA A 36 -22.54 -43.30 -67.78
N GLU A 37 -23.78 -43.59 -67.38
CA GLU A 37 -24.38 -43.10 -66.14
C GLU A 37 -23.67 -43.66 -64.89
N ILE A 38 -23.33 -44.96 -64.88
CA ILE A 38 -22.57 -45.58 -63.80
C ILE A 38 -21.18 -44.95 -63.69
N LEU A 39 -20.50 -44.73 -64.82
CA LEU A 39 -19.16 -44.12 -64.85
C LEU A 39 -19.19 -42.68 -64.35
N ASP A 40 -20.18 -41.89 -64.76
CA ASP A 40 -20.37 -40.51 -64.27
C ASP A 40 -20.61 -40.48 -62.76
N THR A 41 -21.50 -41.34 -62.26
CA THR A 41 -21.79 -41.48 -60.84
C THR A 41 -20.55 -41.87 -60.03
N GLN A 42 -19.77 -42.84 -60.53
CA GLN A 42 -18.52 -43.25 -59.88
C GLN A 42 -17.47 -42.13 -59.89
N LEU A 43 -17.36 -41.39 -60.99
CA LEU A 43 -16.41 -40.29 -61.10
C LEU A 43 -16.77 -39.16 -60.12
N SER A 44 -18.04 -38.77 -60.10
CA SER A 44 -18.59 -37.78 -59.15
C SER A 44 -18.36 -38.21 -57.70
N THR A 45 -18.63 -39.49 -57.38
CA THR A 45 -18.37 -40.05 -56.04
C THR A 45 -16.89 -40.00 -55.68
N LYS A 46 -16.00 -40.41 -56.58
CA LYS A 46 -14.54 -40.37 -56.35
C LYS A 46 -14.03 -38.94 -56.13
N VAL A 47 -14.53 -37.97 -56.90
CA VAL A 47 -14.19 -36.55 -56.73
C VAL A 47 -14.70 -36.05 -55.36
N GLY A 48 -15.92 -36.41 -54.97
CA GLY A 48 -16.48 -36.08 -53.66
C GLY A 48 -15.65 -36.63 -52.51
N VAL A 49 -15.24 -37.90 -52.59
CA VAL A 49 -14.38 -38.55 -51.59
C VAL A 49 -13.00 -37.86 -51.53
N ALA A 50 -12.38 -37.56 -52.68
CA ALA A 50 -11.09 -36.87 -52.71
C ALA A 50 -11.17 -35.47 -52.08
N LYS A 51 -12.26 -34.73 -52.29
CA LYS A 51 -12.52 -33.45 -51.62
C LYS A 51 -12.70 -33.63 -50.11
N MET A 52 -13.39 -34.68 -49.68
CA MET A 52 -13.56 -34.99 -48.27
C MET A 52 -12.22 -35.33 -47.59
N ASP A 53 -11.37 -36.12 -48.26
CA ASP A 53 -10.01 -36.41 -47.77
C ASP A 53 -9.17 -35.14 -47.61
N TYR A 54 -9.25 -34.21 -48.56
CA TYR A 54 -8.59 -32.92 -48.46
C TYR A 54 -9.09 -32.12 -47.25
N ASN A 55 -10.40 -32.00 -47.07
CA ASN A 55 -10.98 -31.29 -45.92
C ASN A 55 -10.59 -31.94 -44.59
N VAL A 56 -10.51 -33.27 -44.52
CA VAL A 56 -10.04 -33.99 -43.32
C VAL A 56 -8.58 -33.67 -43.01
N LEU A 57 -7.72 -33.55 -44.02
CA LEU A 57 -6.32 -33.15 -43.82
C LEU A 57 -6.20 -31.71 -43.33
N GLU A 58 -6.99 -30.79 -43.89
CA GLU A 58 -7.03 -29.39 -43.46
C GLU A 58 -7.52 -29.26 -42.01
N LEU A 59 -8.64 -29.91 -41.67
CA LEU A 59 -9.16 -29.92 -40.30
C LEU A 59 -8.16 -30.53 -39.30
N LYS A 60 -7.44 -31.60 -39.67
CA LYS A 60 -6.39 -32.16 -38.83
C LYS A 60 -5.24 -31.18 -38.59
N ARG A 61 -4.89 -30.37 -39.58
CA ARG A 61 -3.88 -29.31 -39.43
C ARG A 61 -4.38 -28.23 -38.49
N ASP A 62 -5.60 -27.76 -38.71
CA ASP A 62 -6.19 -26.68 -37.91
C ASP A 62 -6.38 -27.10 -36.43
N ILE A 63 -6.76 -28.35 -36.18
CA ILE A 63 -6.81 -28.93 -34.82
C ILE A 63 -5.43 -28.89 -34.17
N LYS A 64 -4.37 -29.33 -34.87
CA LYS A 64 -3.00 -29.27 -34.34
C LYS A 64 -2.54 -27.84 -34.05
N GLU A 65 -2.92 -26.89 -34.90
CA GLU A 65 -2.61 -25.47 -34.68
C GLU A 65 -3.35 -24.92 -33.46
N LEU A 66 -4.62 -25.27 -33.27
CA LEU A 66 -5.41 -24.90 -32.10
C LEU A 66 -4.84 -25.51 -30.82
N ASP A 67 -4.45 -26.79 -30.83
CA ASP A 67 -3.79 -27.45 -29.70
C ASP A 67 -2.50 -26.71 -29.31
N ALA A 68 -1.69 -26.34 -30.29
CA ALA A 68 -0.48 -25.55 -30.06
C ALA A 68 -0.77 -24.16 -29.47
N LYS A 69 -1.80 -23.46 -29.96
CA LYS A 69 -2.23 -22.17 -29.40
C LYS A 69 -2.73 -22.31 -27.97
N ILE A 70 -3.52 -23.35 -27.69
CA ILE A 70 -4.04 -23.63 -26.35
C ILE A 70 -2.89 -23.87 -25.36
N GLU A 71 -1.91 -24.70 -25.72
CA GLU A 71 -0.77 -24.96 -24.85
C GLU A 71 0.12 -23.72 -24.67
N ALA A 72 0.26 -22.88 -25.71
CA ALA A 72 0.97 -21.61 -25.60
C ALA A 72 0.28 -20.65 -24.61
N SER A 73 -1.04 -20.45 -24.75
CA SER A 73 -1.83 -19.60 -23.85
C SER A 73 -1.84 -20.14 -22.41
N LYS A 74 -1.91 -21.46 -22.22
CA LYS A 74 -1.81 -22.08 -20.89
C LYS A 74 -0.44 -21.84 -20.24
N ALA A 75 0.63 -21.92 -21.02
CA ALA A 75 1.98 -21.62 -20.55
C ALA A 75 2.14 -20.13 -20.19
N GLU A 76 1.55 -19.23 -20.96
CA GLU A 76 1.50 -17.80 -20.67
C GLU A 76 0.75 -17.50 -19.37
N LEU A 77 -0.48 -18.01 -19.24
CA LEU A 77 -1.29 -17.85 -18.01
C LEU A 77 -0.56 -18.39 -16.76
N LYS A 78 0.15 -19.52 -16.88
CA LYS A 78 0.95 -20.06 -15.79
C LYS A 78 2.10 -19.12 -15.38
N ARG A 79 2.74 -18.45 -16.34
CA ARG A 79 3.78 -17.45 -16.07
C ARG A 79 3.19 -16.21 -15.40
N ASP A 80 2.04 -15.74 -15.87
CA ASP A 80 1.37 -14.57 -15.30
C ASP A 80 0.94 -14.80 -13.86
N ILE A 81 0.38 -15.98 -13.55
CA ILE A 81 0.03 -16.37 -12.18
C ILE A 81 1.28 -16.33 -11.28
N ALA A 82 2.38 -16.96 -11.72
CA ALA A 82 3.62 -16.97 -10.94
C ALA A 82 4.22 -15.56 -10.75
N ALA A 83 4.09 -14.69 -11.76
CA ALA A 83 4.53 -13.30 -11.66
C ALA A 83 3.67 -12.47 -10.69
N ILE A 84 2.35 -12.71 -10.67
CA ILE A 84 1.42 -12.08 -9.72
C ILE A 84 1.72 -12.54 -8.29
N ASP A 85 1.94 -13.84 -8.07
CA ASP A 85 2.31 -14.37 -6.75
C ASP A 85 3.61 -13.74 -6.24
N ALA A 86 4.62 -13.62 -7.10
CA ALA A 86 5.89 -12.97 -6.75
C ALA A 86 5.71 -11.49 -6.39
N LYS A 87 4.90 -10.76 -7.16
CA LYS A 87 4.57 -9.34 -6.87
C LYS A 87 3.81 -9.22 -5.55
N MET A 88 2.86 -10.10 -5.28
CA MET A 88 2.09 -10.10 -4.04
C MET A 88 2.99 -10.31 -2.81
N GLU A 89 3.90 -11.28 -2.86
CA GLU A 89 4.85 -11.50 -1.76
C GLU A 89 5.85 -10.35 -1.60
N ALA A 90 6.27 -9.72 -2.70
CA ALA A 90 7.11 -8.51 -2.65
C ALA A 90 6.39 -7.34 -1.95
N THR A 91 5.15 -7.03 -2.37
CA THR A 91 4.34 -5.97 -1.75
C THR A 91 4.07 -6.26 -0.27
N LYS A 92 3.78 -7.52 0.09
CA LYS A 92 3.58 -7.92 1.49
C LYS A 92 4.86 -7.72 2.32
N ALA A 93 6.02 -8.05 1.76
CA ALA A 93 7.30 -7.83 2.42
C ALA A 93 7.61 -6.33 2.59
N GLU A 94 7.30 -5.51 1.59
CA GLU A 94 7.42 -4.05 1.66
C GLU A 94 6.51 -3.46 2.74
N LEU A 95 5.22 -3.79 2.75
CA LEU A 95 4.28 -3.33 3.78
C LEU A 95 4.72 -3.72 5.19
N LYS A 96 5.28 -4.93 5.37
CA LYS A 96 5.81 -5.36 6.68
C LYS A 96 7.01 -4.51 7.11
N ARG A 97 7.88 -4.11 6.18
CA ARG A 97 9.01 -3.22 6.47
C ARG A 97 8.52 -1.82 6.82
N ASP A 98 7.55 -1.30 6.08
CA ASP A 98 6.98 0.03 6.33
C ASP A 98 6.30 0.11 7.69
N ILE A 99 5.53 -0.92 8.07
CA ILE A 99 4.92 -1.02 9.41
C ILE A 99 6.01 -0.99 10.48
N ALA A 100 7.06 -1.81 10.36
CA ALA A 100 8.15 -1.83 11.33
C ALA A 100 8.91 -0.49 11.41
N ALA A 101 9.09 0.18 10.27
CA ALA A 101 9.72 1.50 10.22
C ALA A 101 8.85 2.58 10.87
N ILE A 102 7.53 2.51 10.69
CA ILE A 102 6.56 3.41 11.34
C ILE A 102 6.56 3.17 12.85
N ASP A 103 6.50 1.92 13.30
CA ASP A 103 6.56 1.57 14.73
C ASP A 103 7.84 2.15 15.39
N ALA A 104 8.99 2.00 14.73
CA ALA A 104 10.25 2.57 15.21
C ALA A 104 10.24 4.11 15.28
N LYS A 105 9.64 4.78 14.28
CA LYS A 105 9.48 6.25 14.28
C LYS A 105 8.53 6.72 15.36
N VAL A 106 7.44 5.98 15.61
CA VAL A 106 6.48 6.27 16.68
C VAL A 106 7.18 6.17 18.04
N GLU A 107 7.94 5.10 18.28
CA GLU A 107 8.66 4.93 19.54
C GLU A 107 9.73 6.01 19.73
N THR A 108 10.48 6.34 18.68
CA THR A 108 11.48 7.43 18.71
C THR A 108 10.82 8.78 19.05
N THR A 109 9.68 9.09 18.41
CA THR A 109 8.94 10.33 18.66
C THR A 109 8.40 10.37 20.09
N ARG A 110 7.87 9.23 20.59
CA ARG A 110 7.39 9.09 21.97
C ARG A 110 8.50 9.37 22.98
N VAL A 111 9.67 8.76 22.80
CA VAL A 111 10.83 8.97 23.69
C VAL A 111 11.33 10.41 23.63
N SER A 112 11.41 11.02 22.44
CA SER A 112 11.81 12.42 22.30
C SER A 112 10.86 13.36 23.04
N LEU A 113 9.55 13.18 22.86
CA LEU A 113 8.53 13.98 23.55
C LEU A 113 8.58 13.80 25.06
N GLN A 114 8.79 12.57 25.55
CA GLN A 114 8.94 12.33 26.99
C GLN A 114 10.16 13.09 27.55
N LYS A 115 11.29 13.05 26.85
CA LYS A 115 12.50 13.77 27.24
C LYS A 115 12.30 15.29 27.25
N GLU A 116 11.65 15.84 26.23
CA GLU A 116 11.35 17.26 26.15
C GLU A 116 10.42 17.72 27.29
N ILE A 117 9.41 16.91 27.64
CA ILE A 117 8.54 17.16 28.79
C ILE A 117 9.34 17.13 30.10
N GLU A 118 10.22 16.16 30.30
CA GLU A 118 11.07 16.07 31.49
C GLU A 118 12.01 17.28 31.60
N SER A 119 12.64 17.69 30.50
CA SER A 119 13.46 18.89 30.44
C SER A 119 12.65 20.14 30.78
N SER A 120 11.47 20.31 30.18
CA SER A 120 10.58 21.45 30.41
C SER A 120 10.12 21.54 31.86
N LYS A 121 9.82 20.40 32.51
CA LYS A 121 9.50 20.34 33.95
C LYS A 121 10.66 20.84 34.80
N VAL A 122 11.89 20.38 34.52
CA VAL A 122 13.10 20.81 35.24
C VAL A 122 13.34 22.31 35.07
N ASP A 123 13.22 22.83 33.86
CA ASP A 123 13.44 24.25 33.58
C ASP A 123 12.38 25.13 34.24
N THR A 124 11.12 24.68 34.27
CA THR A 124 10.04 25.33 35.02
C THR A 124 10.35 25.40 36.52
N ILE A 125 10.84 24.30 37.13
CA ILE A 125 11.24 24.28 38.54
C ILE A 125 12.39 25.26 38.80
N LYS A 126 13.42 25.28 37.96
CA LYS A 126 14.54 26.23 38.09
C LYS A 126 14.06 27.68 38.04
N TRP A 127 13.15 27.99 37.11
CA TRP A 127 12.62 29.34 36.96
C TRP A 127 11.80 29.78 38.18
N ILE A 128 10.93 28.91 38.68
CA ILE A 128 10.14 29.13 39.90
C ILE A 128 11.06 29.31 41.13
N ALA A 129 12.08 28.46 41.29
CA ALA A 129 13.04 28.57 42.39
C ALA A 129 13.80 29.91 42.36
N GLY A 130 14.23 30.36 41.16
CA GLY A 130 14.87 31.65 40.97
C GLY A 130 13.96 32.82 41.38
N MET A 131 12.68 32.78 41.01
CA MET A 131 11.70 33.78 41.46
C MET A 131 11.51 33.78 42.98
N PHE A 132 11.37 32.62 43.61
CA PHE A 132 11.22 32.52 45.08
C PHE A 132 12.44 33.09 45.81
N ALA A 133 13.65 32.81 45.32
CA ALA A 133 14.88 33.37 45.88
C ALA A 133 14.89 34.90 45.78
N ALA A 134 14.52 35.45 44.62
CA ALA A 134 14.42 36.90 44.40
C ALA A 134 13.38 37.55 45.32
N GLN A 135 12.17 36.97 45.43
CA GLN A 135 11.13 37.45 46.34
C GLN A 135 11.58 37.43 47.80
N THR A 136 12.25 36.35 48.23
CA THR A 136 12.77 36.22 49.60
C THR A 136 13.81 37.30 49.89
N ALA A 137 14.73 37.56 48.96
CA ALA A 137 15.72 38.62 49.10
C ALA A 137 15.07 40.02 49.20
N LEU A 138 14.03 40.29 48.39
CA LEU A 138 13.27 41.54 48.47
C LEU A 138 12.58 41.71 49.84
N ILE A 139 11.93 40.67 50.36
CA ILE A 139 11.25 40.70 51.67
C ILE A 139 12.25 40.92 52.80
N LEU A 140 13.37 40.19 52.81
CA LEU A 140 14.43 40.35 53.82
C LEU A 140 15.04 41.76 53.77
N GLY A 141 15.28 42.29 52.57
CA GLY A 141 15.76 43.66 52.37
C GLY A 141 14.78 44.71 52.90
N ALA A 142 13.48 44.55 52.61
CA ALA A 142 12.44 45.44 53.13
C ALA A 142 12.34 45.37 54.67
N MET A 143 12.37 44.17 55.25
CA MET A 143 12.33 43.98 56.70
C MET A 143 13.53 44.63 57.39
N PHE A 144 14.74 44.47 56.84
CA PHE A 144 15.95 45.13 57.35
C PHE A 144 15.83 46.67 57.32
N ALA A 145 15.30 47.23 56.23
CA ALA A 145 15.08 48.66 56.11
C ALA A 145 14.09 49.19 57.17
N ILE A 146 12.98 48.47 57.41
CA ILE A 146 11.99 48.82 58.44
C ILE A 146 12.60 48.76 59.85
N MET A 147 13.39 47.72 60.17
CA MET A 147 14.05 47.60 61.46
C MET A 147 15.00 48.77 61.76
N ARG A 148 15.70 49.28 60.73
CA ARG A 148 16.58 50.44 60.87
C ARG A 148 15.81 51.74 61.12
N MET A 149 14.60 51.89 60.56
CA MET A 149 13.77 53.08 60.73
C MET A 149 13.10 53.15 62.11
N ASN A 150 12.86 52.02 62.78
CA ASN A 150 12.17 51.95 64.08
C ASN A 150 13.10 51.92 65.31
N GLN A 151 14.37 52.34 65.17
CA GLN A 151 15.29 52.42 66.32
C GLN A 151 14.97 53.65 67.18
N PRO A 152 14.74 53.51 68.50
CA PRO A 152 14.53 54.66 69.37
C PRO A 152 15.78 55.55 69.41
N PRO A 153 15.64 56.88 69.58
CA PRO A 153 16.78 57.78 69.64
C PRO A 153 17.72 57.41 70.79
N PRO A 154 19.05 57.63 70.65
CA PRO A 154 20.01 57.32 71.69
C PRO A 154 19.67 58.09 72.98
N VAL A 155 19.56 57.36 74.09
CA VAL A 155 19.35 57.95 75.41
C VAL A 155 20.64 58.66 75.82
N VAL A 156 20.68 59.99 75.66
CA VAL A 156 21.79 60.80 76.17
C VAL A 156 21.64 60.86 77.69
N TYR A 157 22.56 60.22 78.41
CA TYR A 157 22.63 60.36 79.86
C TYR A 157 23.04 61.80 80.19
N GLN A 158 22.08 62.61 80.65
CA GLN A 158 22.36 63.90 81.25
C GLN A 158 22.58 63.68 82.75
N PRO A 159 23.80 63.89 83.29
CA PRO A 159 24.01 63.75 84.72
C PRO A 159 23.08 64.71 85.45
N PRO A 160 22.50 64.30 86.60
CA PRO A 160 21.67 65.19 87.41
C PRO A 160 22.45 66.48 87.66
N ALA A 161 21.82 67.63 87.41
CA ALA A 161 22.38 68.92 87.80
C ALA A 161 22.83 68.81 89.26
N ALA A 162 24.06 69.24 89.55
CA ALA A 162 24.57 69.29 90.91
C ALA A 162 23.48 69.86 91.80
N GLN A 163 22.97 69.02 92.70
CA GLN A 163 21.96 69.41 93.67
C GLN A 163 22.52 70.64 94.39
N GLU A 164 21.96 71.81 94.11
CA GLU A 164 22.17 72.94 94.98
C GLU A 164 21.81 72.46 96.38
N LEU A 165 22.83 72.40 97.24
CA LEU A 165 22.73 72.09 98.66
C LEU A 165 21.52 72.86 99.19
N ARG A 166 20.42 72.14 99.44
CA ARG A 166 19.25 72.70 100.10
C ARG A 166 19.75 73.34 101.39
N GLN A 167 19.85 74.67 101.39
CA GLN A 167 19.97 75.43 102.62
C GLN A 167 18.72 75.08 103.42
N MET A 168 18.92 74.30 104.49
CA MET A 168 17.92 74.10 105.53
C MET A 168 17.59 75.47 106.12
N THR A 169 16.54 76.12 105.65
CA THR A 169 15.83 77.10 106.46
C THR A 169 14.83 76.34 107.33
N PRO A 170 14.94 76.42 108.68
CA PRO A 170 14.07 75.68 109.57
C PRO A 170 12.62 76.14 109.45
N GLN A 171 11.75 75.14 109.41
CA GLN A 171 10.31 75.18 109.24
C GLN A 171 9.61 75.76 110.48
N PRO A 172 8.73 76.78 110.37
CA PRO A 172 7.90 77.19 111.49
C PRO A 172 6.79 76.16 111.75
N ALA A 173 6.63 75.79 113.01
CA ALA A 173 5.71 74.77 113.50
C ALA A 173 4.22 75.16 113.34
N VAL A 174 3.42 74.16 112.94
CA VAL A 174 1.95 74.20 112.81
C VAL A 174 1.31 74.17 114.20
N PRO A 175 0.19 74.88 114.44
CA PRO A 175 -1.01 74.12 114.82
C PRO A 175 -2.33 74.63 114.18
N PRO A 176 -3.38 73.79 114.23
CA PRO A 176 -4.64 73.95 113.49
C PRO A 176 -5.69 74.75 114.27
N ALA A 177 -6.72 75.28 113.59
CA ALA A 177 -8.14 75.06 113.94
C ALA A 177 -9.11 75.99 113.18
N ARG A 178 -10.17 75.33 112.67
CA ARG A 178 -11.48 75.80 112.15
C ARG A 178 -11.52 76.51 110.80
#